data_AF-A0A3R6XWT3-F1
#
_entry.id   AF-A0A3R6XWT3-F1
#
_cell.length_a   1.000
_cell.length_b   1.000
_cell.length_c   1.000
_cell.angle_alpha   90.00
_cell.angle_beta   90.00
_cell.angle_gamma   90.00
#
_symmetry.space_group_name_H-M   'P 1'
#
loop_
_entity.id
_entity.type
_entity.pdbx_description
1 polymer ?
#
loop_
_entity_poly.entity_id
_entity_poly.type
_entity_poly.pdbx_seq_one_letter_code
_entity_poly.pdbx_strand_id
1 'polypeptide(L)'
;MVTDQPRALPGVFRVTENAVSESLSAQLYASAVDVRVWGVYVLTSEIFDKHLEAFPDSKEDHARHTLALHAIREFLVDSQALPSQDWDNTHGVVVWVITSDVDDVVAYHIDYAEMFRYQTNITYPPLYSGTLHVSPLSADMIHGGAFYAHPDGLSHYKIHGYKGSQQPVTVHDHLVPYTHRQGVLIDGNMPHGSTPVTRLPPGVRRVVVGLNMFNHEIGPFAQAYPEHSAKFNKYVKVAQAAAKTRQPELSVSTIRANPKQAAFLVYLLRKAKEKNLIHNNQFVGRVNFIASFLGQCKFCLGEAIAYILVDPSTDELMNVVLGPHLHEGQVLQFTCPAGWWKAATLPVDATSGFGLLSEAVGPAFDYADNFLLQEEDIALSKHASIVRPYLRPPGWVRPTPREPQANYGATD
;
A
#
# COMPACT_ATOMS: atom_id res chain seq x y z
N MET A 1 -9.14 -9.73 -4.87
CA MET A 1 -7.80 -10.06 -5.41
C MET A 1 -7.92 -10.00 -6.91
N VAL A 2 -6.98 -9.35 -7.59
CA VAL A 2 -6.97 -9.30 -9.05
C VAL A 2 -6.42 -10.62 -9.57
N THR A 3 -7.17 -11.27 -10.48
CA THR A 3 -6.84 -12.60 -10.99
C THR A 3 -6.59 -12.63 -12.50
N ASP A 4 -7.14 -11.66 -13.23
CA ASP A 4 -7.25 -11.72 -14.69
C ASP A 4 -6.26 -10.77 -15.36
N GLN A 5 -4.99 -10.87 -14.98
CA GLN A 5 -3.94 -10.04 -15.59
C GLN A 5 -3.40 -10.73 -16.86
N PRO A 6 -3.50 -10.11 -18.05
CA PRO A 6 -3.00 -10.69 -19.29
C PRO A 6 -1.48 -10.92 -19.24
N ARG A 7 -1.06 -12.15 -19.56
CA ARG A 7 0.35 -12.55 -19.68
C ARG A 7 0.49 -13.78 -20.58
N ALA A 8 1.64 -13.92 -21.24
CA ALA A 8 1.87 -14.95 -22.25
C ALA A 8 2.12 -16.34 -21.66
N LEU A 9 2.63 -16.44 -20.43
CA LEU A 9 3.03 -17.70 -19.79
C LEU A 9 2.30 -17.92 -18.46
N PRO A 10 0.95 -18.08 -18.46
CA PRO A 10 0.24 -18.43 -17.24
C PRO A 10 0.73 -19.77 -16.69
N GLY A 11 0.99 -19.82 -15.39
CA GLY A 11 1.47 -21.02 -14.70
C GLY A 11 2.96 -21.33 -14.92
N VAL A 12 3.76 -20.35 -15.39
CA VAL A 12 5.21 -20.55 -15.53
C VAL A 12 5.88 -20.87 -14.19
N PHE A 13 6.79 -21.83 -14.22
CA PHE A 13 7.78 -22.09 -13.18
C PHE A 13 9.08 -22.44 -13.89
N ARG A 14 10.09 -21.57 -13.82
CA ARG A 14 11.37 -21.73 -14.52
C ARG A 14 12.52 -21.52 -13.56
N VAL A 15 13.47 -22.45 -13.58
CA VAL A 15 14.74 -22.34 -12.85
C VAL A 15 15.84 -22.09 -13.87
N THR A 16 16.64 -21.05 -13.65
CA THR A 16 17.76 -20.67 -14.49
C THR A 16 19.04 -20.75 -13.66
N GLU A 17 19.93 -21.67 -14.03
CA GLU A 17 21.27 -21.73 -13.43
C GLU A 17 22.16 -20.63 -13.98
N ASN A 18 23.06 -20.10 -13.16
CA ASN A 18 23.96 -18.99 -13.54
C ASN A 18 23.19 -17.80 -14.15
N ALA A 19 22.03 -17.49 -13.57
CA ALA A 19 21.12 -16.43 -14.01
C ALA A 19 21.75 -15.04 -14.01
N VAL A 20 22.84 -14.86 -13.25
CA VAL A 20 23.65 -13.63 -13.23
C VAL A 20 25.14 -13.97 -13.23
N SER A 21 25.94 -13.01 -13.67
CA SER A 21 27.38 -13.03 -13.65
C SER A 21 27.91 -13.08 -12.21
N GLU A 22 29.11 -13.63 -12.06
CA GLU A 22 29.76 -13.72 -10.74
C GLU A 22 30.03 -12.33 -10.15
N SER A 23 30.44 -11.38 -10.99
CA SER A 23 30.64 -9.98 -10.61
C SER A 23 29.37 -9.34 -10.09
N LEU A 24 28.25 -9.46 -10.81
CA LEU A 24 26.98 -8.88 -10.39
C LEU A 24 26.46 -9.53 -9.11
N SER A 25 26.54 -10.86 -9.00
CA SER A 25 26.17 -11.57 -7.78
C SER A 25 26.96 -11.08 -6.55
N ALA A 26 28.27 -10.87 -6.69
CA ALA A 26 29.12 -10.37 -5.61
C ALA A 26 28.73 -8.94 -5.19
N GLN A 27 28.43 -8.07 -6.15
CA GLN A 27 28.00 -6.69 -5.87
C GLN A 27 26.62 -6.65 -5.21
N LEU A 28 25.65 -7.45 -5.68
CA LEU A 28 24.33 -7.59 -5.06
C LEU A 28 24.46 -8.09 -3.62
N TYR A 29 25.27 -9.12 -3.37
CA TYR A 29 25.55 -9.62 -2.03
C TYR A 29 26.13 -8.52 -1.13
N ALA A 30 27.21 -7.85 -1.56
CA ALA A 30 27.86 -6.78 -0.80
C ALA A 30 26.89 -5.63 -0.49
N SER A 31 26.03 -5.25 -1.44
CA SER A 31 25.03 -4.19 -1.25
C SER A 31 23.99 -4.49 -0.17
N ALA A 32 23.81 -5.76 0.20
CA ALA A 32 22.76 -6.23 1.08
C ALA A 32 23.23 -6.51 2.51
N VAL A 33 24.45 -7.03 2.68
CA VAL A 33 24.96 -7.49 3.98
C VAL A 33 24.96 -6.37 5.03
N ASP A 34 25.29 -5.13 4.63
CA ASP A 34 25.39 -4.01 5.56
C ASP A 34 24.02 -3.43 5.94
N VAL A 35 23.08 -3.37 5.00
CA VAL A 35 21.79 -2.68 5.18
C VAL A 35 20.64 -3.63 5.49
N ARG A 36 20.88 -4.94 5.39
CA ARG A 36 19.95 -6.07 5.52
C ARG A 36 18.81 -6.14 4.51
N VAL A 37 18.30 -5.00 4.08
CA VAL A 37 17.15 -4.89 3.20
C VAL A 37 17.17 -3.57 2.43
N TRP A 38 16.83 -3.62 1.15
CA TRP A 38 16.56 -2.44 0.33
C TRP A 38 15.66 -2.82 -0.84
N GLY A 39 15.05 -1.82 -1.48
CA GLY A 39 14.35 -2.04 -2.73
C GLY A 39 14.15 -0.76 -3.52
N VAL A 40 14.05 -0.92 -4.84
CA VAL A 40 13.98 0.13 -5.86
C VAL A 40 13.01 -0.29 -6.97
N TYR A 41 12.67 0.64 -7.85
CA TYR A 41 11.82 0.39 -9.01
C TYR A 41 12.54 0.80 -10.28
N VAL A 42 12.54 -0.08 -11.29
CA VAL A 42 13.14 0.19 -12.60
C VAL A 42 12.05 0.12 -13.65
N LEU A 43 11.92 1.17 -14.46
CA LEU A 43 10.94 1.25 -15.54
C LEU A 43 11.35 0.36 -16.71
N THR A 44 10.37 -0.19 -17.43
CA THR A 44 10.62 -0.92 -18.69
C THR A 44 11.38 -0.07 -19.70
N SER A 45 11.08 1.23 -19.78
CA SER A 45 11.82 2.17 -20.64
C SER A 45 13.30 2.28 -20.26
N GLU A 46 13.64 2.22 -18.97
CA GLU A 46 15.03 2.24 -18.47
C GLU A 46 15.72 0.89 -18.72
N ILE A 47 15.00 -0.23 -18.57
CA ILE A 47 15.51 -1.59 -18.81
C ILE A 47 16.00 -1.73 -20.25
N PHE A 48 15.25 -1.23 -21.22
CA PHE A 48 15.58 -1.35 -22.65
C PHE A 48 16.37 -0.16 -23.23
N ASP A 49 16.69 0.85 -22.42
CA ASP A 49 17.57 1.95 -22.85
C ASP A 49 19.03 1.49 -22.90
N LYS A 50 19.53 1.27 -24.12
CA LYS A 50 20.92 0.85 -24.40
C LYS A 50 21.98 1.88 -24.01
N HIS A 51 21.59 3.14 -23.75
CA HIS A 51 22.52 4.18 -23.31
C HIS A 51 22.60 4.28 -21.79
N LEU A 52 21.64 3.69 -21.08
CA LEU A 52 21.62 3.63 -19.63
C LEU A 52 22.40 2.40 -19.15
N GLU A 53 23.69 2.57 -18.91
CA GLU A 53 24.54 1.52 -18.30
C GLU A 53 24.57 1.64 -16.77
N ALA A 54 24.46 2.86 -16.25
CA ALA A 54 24.39 3.14 -14.82
C ALA A 54 23.51 4.36 -14.58
N PHE A 55 22.80 4.37 -13.46
CA PHE A 55 22.04 5.54 -13.05
C PHE A 55 22.98 6.65 -12.57
N PRO A 56 22.69 7.92 -12.88
CA PRO A 56 23.54 9.03 -12.49
C PRO A 56 23.46 9.28 -10.99
N ASP A 57 24.54 9.82 -10.41
CA ASP A 57 24.64 10.15 -8.97
C ASP A 57 23.52 11.09 -8.46
N SER A 58 22.90 11.85 -9.37
CA SER A 58 21.75 12.71 -9.07
C SER A 58 20.49 11.94 -8.69
N LYS A 59 20.38 10.65 -9.02
CA LYS A 59 19.28 9.78 -8.63
C LYS A 59 19.52 9.24 -7.22
N GLU A 60 18.51 9.37 -6.36
CA GLU A 60 18.52 8.74 -5.04
C GLU A 60 18.70 7.22 -5.18
N ASP A 61 19.59 6.64 -4.36
CA ASP A 61 19.94 5.22 -4.44
C ASP A 61 20.42 4.76 -5.84
N HIS A 62 21.10 5.63 -6.61
CA HIS A 62 21.58 5.33 -7.98
C HIS A 62 22.37 4.01 -8.09
N ALA A 63 23.23 3.71 -7.12
CA ALA A 63 24.01 2.47 -7.11
C ALA A 63 23.11 1.22 -7.05
N ARG A 64 22.06 1.25 -6.20
CA ARG A 64 21.08 0.16 -6.10
C ARG A 64 20.21 0.06 -7.33
N HIS A 65 19.80 1.18 -7.91
CA HIS A 65 19.09 1.18 -9.18
C HIS A 65 19.94 0.59 -10.31
N THR A 66 21.25 0.85 -10.33
CA THR A 66 22.18 0.27 -11.31
C THR A 66 22.29 -1.24 -11.13
N LEU A 67 22.46 -1.72 -9.90
CA LEU A 67 22.48 -3.15 -9.61
C LEU A 67 21.15 -3.83 -9.99
N ALA A 68 20.02 -3.20 -9.70
CA ALA A 68 18.71 -3.69 -10.06
C ALA A 68 18.53 -3.77 -11.58
N LEU A 69 18.96 -2.74 -12.32
CA LEU A 69 18.93 -2.71 -13.78
C LEU A 69 19.72 -3.87 -14.38
N HIS A 70 20.95 -4.10 -13.91
CA HIS A 70 21.79 -5.20 -14.38
C HIS A 70 21.20 -6.56 -14.01
N ALA A 71 20.63 -6.70 -12.81
CA ALA A 71 19.97 -7.94 -12.39
C ALA A 71 18.77 -8.27 -13.28
N ILE A 72 17.95 -7.27 -13.63
CA ILE A 72 16.83 -7.45 -14.55
C ILE A 72 17.32 -7.84 -15.95
N ARG A 73 18.34 -7.15 -16.47
CA ARG A 73 18.88 -7.43 -17.80
C ARG A 73 19.45 -8.84 -17.89
N GLU A 74 20.39 -9.20 -17.02
CA GLU A 74 21.03 -10.52 -17.07
C GLU A 74 20.01 -11.65 -16.80
N PHE A 75 19.18 -11.51 -15.76
CA PHE A 75 18.27 -12.58 -15.37
C PHE A 75 17.03 -12.68 -16.26
N LEU A 76 16.38 -11.58 -16.61
CA LEU A 76 15.07 -11.64 -17.28
C LEU A 76 15.15 -11.39 -18.79
N VAL A 77 16.02 -10.48 -19.23
CA VAL A 77 16.09 -10.06 -20.63
C VAL A 77 17.06 -10.94 -21.43
N ASP A 78 18.33 -10.99 -21.02
CA ASP A 78 19.39 -11.70 -21.74
C ASP A 78 19.18 -13.21 -21.74
N SER A 79 18.65 -13.74 -20.63
CA SER A 79 18.26 -15.16 -20.54
C SER A 79 16.96 -15.50 -21.29
N GLN A 80 16.25 -14.48 -21.81
CA GLN A 80 14.94 -14.62 -22.45
C GLN A 80 13.95 -15.36 -21.54
N ALA A 81 13.93 -14.97 -20.26
CA ALA A 81 13.07 -15.61 -19.26
C ALA A 81 11.58 -15.44 -19.62
N LEU A 82 11.24 -14.36 -20.32
CA LEU A 82 9.89 -13.98 -20.70
C LEU A 82 9.77 -13.63 -22.19
N PRO A 83 8.60 -13.86 -22.82
CA PRO A 83 8.32 -13.41 -24.17
C PRO A 83 8.32 -11.89 -24.27
N SER A 84 8.73 -11.34 -25.42
CA SER A 84 8.83 -9.89 -25.64
C SER A 84 7.49 -9.15 -25.38
N GLN A 85 6.36 -9.76 -25.74
CA GLN A 85 5.03 -9.18 -25.55
C GLN A 85 4.66 -8.92 -24.07
N ASP A 86 5.24 -9.66 -23.13
CA ASP A 86 4.97 -9.43 -21.70
C ASP A 86 5.68 -8.17 -21.19
N TRP A 87 6.77 -7.76 -21.84
CA TRP A 87 7.42 -6.49 -21.54
C TRP A 87 6.57 -5.30 -21.99
N ASP A 88 5.80 -5.41 -23.08
CA ASP A 88 4.88 -4.37 -23.52
C ASP A 88 3.81 -4.07 -22.46
N ASN A 89 3.33 -5.11 -21.79
CA ASN A 89 2.36 -5.00 -20.69
C ASN A 89 3.01 -4.70 -19.33
N THR A 90 4.35 -4.73 -19.22
CA THR A 90 5.06 -4.45 -17.98
C THR A 90 5.41 -2.96 -17.92
N HIS A 91 4.98 -2.28 -16.86
CA HIS A 91 5.38 -0.90 -16.59
C HIS A 91 6.80 -0.84 -16.02
N GLY A 92 7.13 -1.78 -15.15
CA GLY A 92 8.44 -1.86 -14.54
C GLY A 92 8.51 -3.00 -13.53
N VAL A 93 9.67 -3.06 -12.89
CA VAL A 93 10.04 -4.14 -11.98
C VAL A 93 10.42 -3.53 -10.63
N VAL A 94 9.73 -3.95 -9.57
CA VAL A 94 10.25 -3.76 -8.21
C VAL A 94 11.38 -4.76 -8.04
N VAL A 95 12.56 -4.28 -7.67
CA VAL A 95 13.67 -5.13 -7.23
C VAL A 95 13.90 -4.87 -5.76
N TRP A 96 13.83 -5.93 -4.97
CA TRP A 96 14.12 -5.87 -3.55
C TRP A 96 15.17 -6.90 -3.18
N VAL A 97 15.90 -6.64 -2.10
CA VAL A 97 16.92 -7.53 -1.57
C VAL A 97 16.70 -7.69 -0.09
N ILE A 98 16.80 -8.92 0.39
CA ILE A 98 16.70 -9.26 1.80
C ILE A 98 17.82 -10.22 2.20
N THR A 99 18.33 -10.02 3.41
CA THR A 99 19.25 -10.94 4.07
C THR A 99 18.52 -11.80 5.10
N SER A 100 18.91 -13.06 5.21
CA SER A 100 18.42 -14.03 6.19
C SER A 100 19.58 -14.70 6.92
N ASP A 101 19.38 -14.94 8.21
CA ASP A 101 20.26 -15.62 9.14
C ASP A 101 19.77 -17.07 9.37
N VAL A 102 20.44 -17.83 10.25
CA VAL A 102 19.93 -19.15 10.71
C VAL A 102 18.60 -18.93 11.45
N ASP A 103 17.69 -19.90 11.31
CA ASP A 103 16.31 -19.91 11.82
C ASP A 103 15.33 -18.97 11.09
N ASP A 104 15.80 -18.17 10.12
CA ASP A 104 14.90 -17.38 9.30
C ASP A 104 14.14 -18.24 8.29
N VAL A 105 12.90 -17.81 8.02
CA VAL A 105 11.99 -18.44 7.08
C VAL A 105 11.15 -17.38 6.38
N VAL A 106 11.05 -17.49 5.05
CA VAL A 106 10.04 -16.73 4.29
C VAL A 106 8.73 -17.51 4.38
N ALA A 107 7.82 -17.03 5.22
CA ALA A 107 6.52 -17.66 5.40
C ALA A 107 5.72 -17.71 4.09
N TYR A 108 4.89 -18.74 3.94
CA TYR A 108 3.98 -18.92 2.80
C TYR A 108 3.18 -17.65 2.49
N HIS A 109 3.30 -17.11 1.28
CA HIS A 109 2.57 -15.93 0.84
C HIS A 109 2.46 -15.89 -0.68
N ILE A 110 1.76 -14.88 -1.18
CA ILE A 110 1.82 -14.45 -2.58
C ILE A 110 2.39 -13.04 -2.57
N ASP A 111 3.22 -12.70 -3.55
CA ASP A 111 3.65 -11.31 -3.72
C ASP A 111 2.49 -10.45 -4.19
N TYR A 112 2.49 -9.18 -3.80
CA TYR A 112 1.51 -8.22 -4.29
C TYR A 112 2.00 -6.79 -4.07
N ALA A 113 1.40 -5.84 -4.78
CA ALA A 113 1.63 -4.41 -4.55
C ALA A 113 1.20 -4.01 -3.13
N GLU A 114 2.11 -4.11 -2.15
CA GLU A 114 1.76 -4.05 -0.73
C GLU A 114 1.19 -2.68 -0.32
N MET A 115 1.74 -1.59 -0.86
CA MET A 115 1.22 -0.25 -0.58
C MET A 115 -0.21 -0.06 -1.09
N PHE A 116 -0.49 -0.54 -2.29
CA PHE A 116 -1.84 -0.51 -2.85
C PHE A 116 -2.79 -1.32 -1.98
N ARG A 117 -2.37 -2.50 -1.53
CA ARG A 117 -3.16 -3.33 -0.60
C ARG A 117 -3.46 -2.62 0.72
N TYR A 118 -2.55 -1.82 1.27
CA TYR A 118 -2.80 -1.01 2.47
C TYR A 118 -3.82 0.11 2.24
N GLN A 119 -3.86 0.67 1.03
CA GLN A 119 -4.74 1.80 0.68
C GLN A 119 -6.14 1.35 0.27
N THR A 120 -6.24 0.27 -0.50
CA THR A 120 -7.49 -0.15 -1.16
C THR A 120 -8.09 -1.43 -0.61
N ASN A 121 -7.34 -2.18 0.21
CA ASN A 121 -7.69 -3.53 0.65
C ASN A 121 -7.75 -4.58 -0.49
N ILE A 122 -7.29 -4.23 -1.69
CA ILE A 122 -7.25 -5.13 -2.85
C ILE A 122 -5.84 -5.72 -2.99
N THR A 123 -5.74 -7.05 -3.04
CA THR A 123 -4.50 -7.75 -3.38
C THR A 123 -4.31 -7.74 -4.89
N TYR A 124 -3.21 -7.15 -5.35
CA TYR A 124 -2.83 -7.07 -6.76
C TYR A 124 -1.47 -7.77 -6.93
N PRO A 125 -1.45 -9.06 -7.32
CA PRO A 125 -0.21 -9.79 -7.55
C PRO A 125 0.59 -9.21 -8.72
N PRO A 126 1.90 -9.41 -8.81
CA PRO A 126 2.63 -9.09 -10.04
C PRO A 126 2.18 -9.99 -11.20
N LEU A 127 2.57 -9.64 -12.43
CA LEU A 127 2.44 -10.52 -13.59
C LEU A 127 3.29 -11.79 -13.38
N TYR A 128 4.54 -11.58 -12.96
CA TYR A 128 5.51 -12.61 -12.64
C TYR A 128 6.33 -12.20 -11.42
N SER A 129 6.75 -13.19 -10.64
CA SER A 129 7.70 -13.03 -9.54
C SER A 129 8.98 -13.79 -9.84
N GLY A 130 10.12 -13.17 -9.56
CA GLY A 130 11.44 -13.75 -9.70
C GLY A 130 12.20 -13.71 -8.38
N THR A 131 13.05 -14.70 -8.14
CA THR A 131 14.01 -14.70 -7.02
C THR A 131 15.39 -15.11 -7.51
N LEU A 132 16.44 -14.41 -7.07
CA LEU A 132 17.84 -14.75 -7.32
C LEU A 132 18.56 -15.04 -5.99
N HIS A 133 19.35 -16.11 -6.00
CA HIS A 133 20.22 -16.51 -4.91
C HIS A 133 21.64 -16.00 -5.16
N VAL A 134 22.13 -15.04 -4.36
CA VAL A 134 23.40 -14.33 -4.65
C VAL A 134 24.49 -14.50 -3.59
N SER A 135 24.22 -15.18 -2.48
CA SER A 135 25.28 -15.50 -1.51
C SER A 135 26.29 -16.48 -2.09
N PRO A 136 27.60 -16.26 -1.89
CA PRO A 136 28.66 -17.12 -2.40
C PRO A 136 28.77 -18.40 -1.54
N LEU A 137 27.72 -19.23 -1.59
CA LEU A 137 27.56 -20.45 -0.82
C LEU A 137 27.41 -21.62 -1.78
N SER A 138 28.22 -22.66 -1.59
CA SER A 138 27.98 -23.96 -2.22
C SER A 138 26.87 -24.72 -1.47
N ALA A 139 26.30 -25.73 -2.13
CA ALA A 139 25.17 -26.50 -1.60
C ALA A 139 25.45 -27.20 -0.25
N ASP A 140 26.71 -27.50 0.05
CA ASP A 140 27.16 -28.10 1.31
C ASP A 140 27.34 -27.09 2.46
N MET A 141 27.41 -25.80 2.15
CA MET A 141 27.60 -24.73 3.14
C MET A 141 26.29 -24.23 3.74
N ILE A 142 25.16 -24.44 3.07
CA ILE A 142 23.83 -24.02 3.51
C ILE A 142 22.88 -25.22 3.59
N HIS A 143 22.19 -25.36 4.72
CA HIS A 143 21.11 -26.35 4.85
C HIS A 143 19.78 -25.63 5.06
N GLY A 144 18.75 -26.07 4.34
CA GLY A 144 17.45 -25.40 4.32
C GLY A 144 17.46 -24.14 3.45
N GLY A 145 16.51 -23.23 3.67
CA GLY A 145 16.36 -22.04 2.83
C GLY A 145 15.92 -22.33 1.38
N ALA A 146 15.58 -23.56 1.05
CA ALA A 146 15.07 -23.94 -0.27
C ALA A 146 13.78 -23.15 -0.57
N PHE A 147 13.68 -22.61 -1.78
CA PHE A 147 12.48 -21.96 -2.30
C PHE A 147 11.43 -23.01 -2.63
N TYR A 148 10.15 -22.71 -2.48
CA TYR A 148 9.06 -23.57 -2.96
C TYR A 148 7.92 -22.70 -3.47
N ALA A 149 7.15 -23.21 -4.44
CA ALA A 149 5.94 -22.56 -4.93
C ALA A 149 4.88 -23.58 -5.30
N HIS A 150 3.61 -23.21 -5.18
CA HIS A 150 2.51 -24.10 -5.48
C HIS A 150 1.89 -23.78 -6.84
N PRO A 151 1.95 -24.70 -7.82
CA PRO A 151 1.49 -24.46 -9.19
C PRO A 151 -0.05 -24.33 -9.28
N ASP A 152 -0.77 -24.89 -8.31
CA ASP A 152 -2.22 -24.72 -8.15
C ASP A 152 -2.63 -23.26 -7.83
N GLY A 153 -1.65 -22.39 -7.58
CA GLY A 153 -1.80 -20.94 -7.56
C GLY A 153 -2.83 -20.46 -6.56
N LEU A 154 -3.78 -19.65 -7.04
CA LEU A 154 -4.80 -19.03 -6.21
C LEU A 154 -5.78 -20.03 -5.59
N SER A 155 -5.97 -21.22 -6.20
CA SER A 155 -6.79 -22.29 -5.62
C SER A 155 -6.14 -22.84 -4.36
N HIS A 156 -4.83 -23.08 -4.39
CA HIS A 156 -4.06 -23.46 -3.20
C HIS A 156 -4.02 -22.33 -2.17
N TYR A 157 -3.82 -21.08 -2.61
CA TYR A 157 -3.86 -19.92 -1.72
C TYR A 157 -5.19 -19.74 -1.00
N LYS A 158 -6.32 -20.03 -1.66
CA LYS A 158 -7.66 -19.95 -1.07
C LYS A 158 -7.86 -20.94 0.09
N ILE A 159 -7.18 -22.10 0.07
CA ILE A 159 -7.27 -23.11 1.13
C ILE A 159 -6.43 -22.71 2.35
N HIS A 160 -5.19 -22.27 2.11
CA HIS A 160 -4.23 -22.04 3.18
C HIS A 160 -4.26 -20.61 3.76
N GLY A 161 -4.65 -19.62 2.94
CA GLY A 161 -4.62 -18.21 3.29
C GLY A 161 -3.22 -17.64 3.45
N TYR A 162 -3.14 -16.33 3.64
CA TYR A 162 -1.86 -15.64 3.87
C TYR A 162 -1.14 -16.23 5.08
N LYS A 163 0.13 -16.60 4.93
CA LYS A 163 0.97 -17.19 5.99
C LYS A 163 0.36 -18.44 6.64
N GLY A 164 -0.45 -19.19 5.91
CA GLY A 164 -1.11 -20.40 6.43
C GLY A 164 -2.16 -20.11 7.50
N SER A 165 -2.70 -18.89 7.53
CA SER A 165 -3.66 -18.45 8.57
C SER A 165 -4.98 -19.22 8.57
N GLN A 166 -5.38 -19.84 7.46
CA GLN A 166 -6.58 -20.68 7.38
C GLN A 166 -6.23 -22.15 7.59
N GLN A 167 -5.17 -22.62 6.94
CA GLN A 167 -4.66 -23.98 7.09
C GLN A 167 -3.14 -23.99 6.94
N PRO A 168 -2.40 -24.69 7.81
CA PRO A 168 -0.95 -24.85 7.67
C PRO A 168 -0.58 -25.52 6.34
N VAL A 169 0.50 -25.04 5.72
CA VAL A 169 1.12 -25.70 4.56
C VAL A 169 2.15 -26.69 5.09
N THR A 170 1.90 -27.99 4.90
CA THR A 170 2.77 -29.07 5.40
C THR A 170 3.56 -29.78 4.30
N VAL A 171 3.16 -29.61 3.05
CA VAL A 171 3.82 -30.15 1.86
C VAL A 171 4.30 -28.96 1.04
N HIS A 172 5.54 -29.00 0.57
CA HIS A 172 6.13 -27.97 -0.28
C HIS A 172 6.28 -28.52 -1.69
N ASP A 173 5.55 -27.95 -2.64
CA ASP A 173 5.65 -28.31 -4.07
C ASP A 173 6.74 -27.50 -4.77
N HIS A 174 7.23 -28.03 -5.90
CA HIS A 174 8.26 -27.38 -6.72
C HIS A 174 9.42 -26.79 -5.89
N LEU A 175 9.95 -27.61 -4.98
CA LEU A 175 11.05 -27.23 -4.10
C LEU A 175 12.35 -27.07 -4.90
N VAL A 176 13.00 -25.91 -4.77
CA VAL A 176 14.27 -25.57 -5.39
C VAL A 176 15.30 -25.30 -4.29
N PRO A 177 16.26 -26.22 -4.08
CA PRO A 177 17.35 -26.02 -3.15
C PRO A 177 18.17 -24.76 -3.46
N TYR A 178 18.86 -24.23 -2.46
CA TYR A 178 19.75 -23.11 -2.69
C TYR A 178 20.91 -23.51 -3.62
N THR A 179 21.06 -22.77 -4.72
CA THR A 179 22.23 -22.81 -5.60
C THR A 179 22.68 -21.38 -5.88
N HIS A 180 23.99 -21.10 -5.74
CA HIS A 180 24.55 -19.77 -6.00
C HIS A 180 24.32 -19.35 -7.47
N ARG A 181 23.87 -18.10 -7.66
CA ARG A 181 23.49 -17.47 -8.94
C ARG A 181 22.31 -18.16 -9.63
N GLN A 182 21.51 -18.91 -8.90
CA GLN A 182 20.29 -19.49 -9.44
C GLN A 182 19.16 -18.47 -9.38
N GLY A 183 18.45 -18.35 -10.51
CA GLY A 183 17.21 -17.61 -10.62
C GLY A 183 16.01 -18.56 -10.68
N VAL A 184 14.91 -18.17 -10.05
CA VAL A 184 13.61 -18.83 -10.18
C VAL A 184 12.60 -17.79 -10.61
N LEU A 185 11.88 -18.04 -11.70
CA LEU A 185 10.80 -17.21 -12.22
C LEU A 185 9.50 -18.01 -12.12
N ILE A 186 8.48 -17.41 -11.51
CA ILE A 186 7.16 -18.00 -11.33
C ILE A 186 6.06 -17.06 -11.81
N ASP A 187 4.91 -17.64 -12.16
CA ASP A 187 3.66 -16.88 -12.33
C ASP A 187 3.35 -16.13 -11.02
N GLY A 188 2.98 -14.85 -11.11
CA GLY A 188 2.69 -14.04 -9.93
C GLY A 188 1.49 -14.53 -9.11
N ASN A 189 0.66 -15.43 -9.65
CA ASN A 189 -0.42 -16.10 -8.94
C ASN A 189 0.04 -17.29 -8.08
N MET A 190 1.31 -17.71 -8.15
CA MET A 190 1.82 -18.84 -7.37
C MET A 190 2.21 -18.41 -5.96
N PRO A 191 1.52 -18.93 -4.92
CA PRO A 191 1.96 -18.71 -3.56
C PRO A 191 3.20 -19.55 -3.27
N HIS A 192 4.13 -18.98 -2.52
CA HIS A 192 5.48 -19.48 -2.36
C HIS A 192 6.05 -19.12 -0.99
N GLY A 193 7.23 -19.64 -0.70
CA GLY A 193 7.95 -19.37 0.54
C GLY A 193 9.33 -20.00 0.51
N SER A 194 9.94 -20.11 1.69
CA SER A 194 11.16 -20.88 1.85
C SER A 194 11.05 -21.90 2.98
N THR A 195 11.79 -22.99 2.88
CA THR A 195 12.09 -23.80 4.06
C THR A 195 12.94 -22.99 5.05
N PRO A 196 12.90 -23.31 6.36
CA PRO A 196 13.76 -22.66 7.34
C PRO A 196 15.24 -22.86 7.02
N VAL A 197 16.06 -21.83 7.24
CA VAL A 197 17.52 -21.97 7.16
C VAL A 197 18.02 -22.61 8.46
N THR A 198 18.63 -23.79 8.37
CA THR A 198 19.08 -24.55 9.55
C THR A 198 20.60 -24.52 9.75
N ARG A 199 21.35 -24.11 8.72
CA ARG A 199 22.81 -23.96 8.79
C ARG A 199 23.29 -22.91 7.80
N LEU A 200 24.21 -22.07 8.26
CA LEU A 200 25.05 -21.16 7.48
C LEU A 200 26.46 -21.09 8.08
N PRO A 201 27.51 -20.77 7.30
CA PRO A 201 28.83 -20.48 7.84
C PRO A 201 28.81 -19.25 8.77
N PRO A 202 29.65 -19.19 9.81
CA PRO A 202 29.72 -18.03 10.70
C PRO A 202 30.03 -16.73 9.94
N GLY A 203 29.26 -15.68 10.22
CA GLY A 203 29.45 -14.36 9.59
C GLY A 203 28.93 -14.24 8.16
N VAL A 204 28.38 -15.32 7.57
CA VAL A 204 27.78 -15.30 6.24
C VAL A 204 26.26 -15.23 6.34
N ARG A 205 25.64 -14.39 5.52
CA ARG A 205 24.18 -14.27 5.42
C ARG A 205 23.70 -14.90 4.12
N ARG A 206 22.50 -15.47 4.11
CA ARG A 206 21.80 -15.80 2.87
C ARG A 206 21.16 -14.52 2.32
N VAL A 207 21.41 -14.20 1.05
CA VAL A 207 20.88 -13.01 0.37
C VAL A 207 20.01 -13.47 -0.80
N VAL A 208 18.79 -12.97 -0.81
CA VAL A 208 17.80 -13.20 -1.87
C VAL A 208 17.45 -11.86 -2.49
N VAL A 209 17.50 -11.80 -3.82
CA VAL A 209 16.98 -10.66 -4.59
C VAL A 209 15.64 -11.08 -5.18
N GLY A 210 14.57 -10.35 -4.87
CA GLY A 210 13.26 -10.55 -5.49
C GLY A 210 13.00 -9.54 -6.59
N LEU A 211 12.23 -9.97 -7.59
CA LEU A 211 11.85 -9.19 -8.76
C LEU A 211 10.34 -9.34 -8.97
N ASN A 212 9.58 -8.26 -8.87
CA ASN A 212 8.13 -8.29 -9.10
C ASN A 212 7.77 -7.40 -10.29
N MET A 213 7.20 -8.00 -11.32
CA MET A 213 6.86 -7.33 -12.57
C MET A 213 5.42 -6.83 -12.50
N PHE A 214 5.23 -5.52 -12.62
CA PHE A 214 3.91 -4.91 -12.49
C PHE A 214 3.47 -4.30 -13.82
N ASN A 215 2.18 -4.44 -14.12
CA ASN A 215 1.59 -3.86 -15.33
C ASN A 215 1.39 -2.34 -15.18
N HIS A 216 0.90 -1.69 -16.25
CA HIS A 216 0.67 -0.24 -16.28
C HIS A 216 -0.43 0.26 -15.34
N GLU A 217 -1.36 -0.62 -14.91
CA GLU A 217 -2.41 -0.23 -13.96
C GLU A 217 -1.85 -0.06 -12.55
N ILE A 218 -1.01 -0.99 -12.09
CA ILE A 218 -0.51 -1.02 -10.70
C ILE A 218 0.92 -0.48 -10.57
N GLY A 219 1.69 -0.46 -11.66
CA GLY A 219 3.08 -0.02 -11.72
C GLY A 219 3.35 1.34 -11.08
N PRO A 220 2.55 2.40 -11.35
CA PRO A 220 2.74 3.71 -10.71
C PRO A 220 2.64 3.67 -9.18
N PHE A 221 1.78 2.80 -8.61
CA PHE A 221 1.65 2.64 -7.17
C PHE A 221 2.86 1.93 -6.57
N ALA A 222 3.34 0.88 -7.24
CA ALA A 222 4.55 0.15 -6.86
C ALA A 222 5.80 1.04 -6.99
N GLN A 223 5.89 1.87 -8.02
CA GLN A 223 6.97 2.84 -8.21
C GLN A 223 6.98 3.91 -7.12
N ALA A 224 5.81 4.39 -6.70
CA ALA A 224 5.71 5.42 -5.67
C ALA A 224 6.22 4.94 -4.30
N TYR A 225 6.10 3.64 -4.01
CA TYR A 225 6.55 3.00 -2.77
C TYR A 225 7.11 1.61 -3.08
N PRO A 226 8.32 1.52 -3.66
CA PRO A 226 8.89 0.23 -4.01
C PRO A 226 9.06 -0.60 -2.75
N GLU A 227 8.71 -1.88 -2.82
CA GLU A 227 8.81 -2.78 -1.68
C GLU A 227 10.21 -2.71 -1.08
N HIS A 228 10.30 -2.74 0.25
CA HIS A 228 11.57 -2.64 0.97
C HIS A 228 12.39 -1.34 0.77
N SER A 229 11.90 -0.35 0.02
CA SER A 229 12.52 0.98 -0.06
C SER A 229 12.47 1.73 1.28
N ALA A 230 13.32 2.75 1.45
CA ALA A 230 13.29 3.61 2.63
C ALA A 230 11.92 4.28 2.84
N LYS A 231 11.30 4.73 1.75
CA LYS A 231 9.98 5.37 1.75
C LYS A 231 8.88 4.38 2.15
N PHE A 232 8.90 3.17 1.61
CA PHE A 232 7.98 2.09 1.96
C PHE A 232 8.12 1.70 3.45
N ASN A 233 9.34 1.42 3.90
CA ASN A 233 9.61 1.02 5.28
C ASN A 233 9.20 2.10 6.28
N LYS A 234 9.39 3.39 5.94
CA LYS A 234 8.92 4.51 6.76
C LYS A 234 7.41 4.50 6.90
N TYR A 235 6.68 4.29 5.80
CA TYR A 235 5.22 4.19 5.83
C TYR A 235 4.75 3.01 6.68
N VAL A 236 5.28 1.81 6.43
CA VAL A 236 4.89 0.60 7.18
C VAL A 236 5.17 0.75 8.68
N LYS A 237 6.33 1.30 9.06
CA LYS A 237 6.63 1.56 10.48
C LYS A 237 5.62 2.51 11.12
N VAL A 238 5.23 3.58 10.43
CA VAL A 238 4.21 4.52 10.93
C VAL A 238 2.86 3.83 11.05
N ALA A 239 2.44 3.08 10.04
CA ALA A 239 1.18 2.33 10.05
C ALA A 239 1.14 1.27 11.16
N GLN A 240 2.21 0.51 11.36
CA GLN A 240 2.34 -0.48 12.43
C GLN A 240 2.40 0.17 13.81
N ALA A 241 3.08 1.31 13.96
CA ALA A 241 3.09 2.06 15.22
C ALA A 241 1.68 2.54 15.58
N ALA A 242 0.94 3.09 14.61
CA ALA A 242 -0.46 3.45 14.79
C ALA A 242 -1.31 2.23 15.21
N ALA A 243 -1.13 1.08 14.54
CA ALA A 243 -1.87 -0.14 14.85
C ALA A 243 -1.49 -0.81 16.20
N LYS A 244 -0.23 -0.70 16.64
CA LYS A 244 0.26 -1.23 17.93
C LYS A 244 -0.13 -0.38 19.12
N THR A 245 -0.58 0.85 18.90
CA THR A 245 -1.09 1.72 19.97
C THR A 245 -2.51 1.28 20.35
N ARG A 246 -2.64 0.04 20.82
CA ARG A 246 -3.83 -0.54 21.47
C ARG A 246 -3.74 -0.37 22.99
N GLN A 247 -3.30 0.80 23.46
CA GLN A 247 -3.58 1.15 24.87
C GLN A 247 -5.00 1.71 24.97
N PRO A 248 -5.74 1.34 26.03
CA PRO A 248 -7.07 1.87 26.27
C PRO A 248 -6.95 3.37 26.51
N GLU A 249 -7.81 4.14 25.85
CA GLU A 249 -7.95 5.60 25.96
C GLU A 249 -6.65 6.42 26.00
N LEU A 250 -6.28 6.98 24.84
CA LEU A 250 -5.38 8.13 24.79
C LEU A 250 -6.04 9.32 25.51
N SER A 251 -5.84 9.43 26.82
CA SER A 251 -6.25 10.57 27.62
C SER A 251 -5.21 11.70 27.54
N VAL A 252 -5.65 12.94 27.83
CA VAL A 252 -4.76 14.11 27.89
C VAL A 252 -3.62 13.90 28.90
N SER A 253 -3.84 13.15 29.98
CA SER A 253 -2.82 12.85 30.99
C SER A 253 -1.75 11.89 30.45
N THR A 254 -2.13 10.84 29.72
CA THR A 254 -1.19 9.90 29.10
C THR A 254 -0.32 10.57 28.03
N ILE A 255 -0.92 11.45 27.23
CA ILE A 255 -0.20 12.23 26.20
C ILE A 255 0.82 13.18 26.83
N ARG A 256 0.46 13.86 27.93
CA ARG A 256 1.38 14.77 28.66
C ARG A 256 2.55 14.02 29.31
N ALA A 257 2.34 12.78 29.72
CA ALA A 257 3.39 11.95 30.31
C ALA A 257 4.44 11.46 29.29
N ASN A 258 4.16 11.56 27.99
CA ASN A 258 5.09 11.16 26.92
C ASN A 258 5.55 12.37 26.09
N PRO A 259 6.77 12.89 26.33
CA PRO A 259 7.29 14.09 25.66
C PRO A 259 7.33 13.98 24.13
N LYS A 260 7.54 12.78 23.58
CA LYS A 260 7.61 12.56 22.13
C LYS A 260 6.24 12.57 21.48
N GLN A 261 5.22 12.02 22.14
CA GLN A 261 3.83 12.06 21.66
C GLN A 261 3.24 13.47 21.78
N ALA A 262 3.53 14.19 22.88
CA ALA A 262 3.15 15.58 23.04
C ALA A 262 3.79 16.47 21.95
N ALA A 263 5.08 16.27 21.66
CA ALA A 263 5.77 17.00 20.59
C ALA A 263 5.18 16.70 19.20
N PHE A 264 4.81 15.45 18.94
CA PHE A 264 4.17 15.06 17.69
C PHE A 264 2.77 15.68 17.53
N LEU A 265 1.96 15.71 18.59
CA LEU A 265 0.66 16.38 18.58
C LEU A 265 0.78 17.89 18.42
N VAL A 266 1.75 18.53 19.09
CA VAL A 266 2.07 19.96 18.89
C VAL A 266 2.52 20.21 17.45
N TYR A 267 3.31 19.31 16.86
CA TYR A 267 3.70 19.38 15.46
C TYR A 267 2.49 19.24 14.53
N LEU A 268 1.58 18.29 14.77
CA LEU A 268 0.35 18.12 14.00
C LEU A 268 -0.56 19.34 14.14
N LEU A 269 -0.75 19.87 15.35
CA LEU A 269 -1.49 21.11 15.63
C LEU A 269 -0.85 22.31 14.92
N ARG A 270 0.48 22.39 14.91
CA ARG A 270 1.22 23.44 14.21
C ARG A 270 1.05 23.30 12.71
N LYS A 271 1.15 22.09 12.15
CA LYS A 271 0.89 21.81 10.73
C LYS A 271 -0.56 22.06 10.34
N ALA A 272 -1.50 21.76 11.23
CA ALA A 272 -2.91 22.06 11.07
C ALA A 272 -3.16 23.58 11.09
N LYS A 273 -2.53 24.33 12.00
CA LYS A 273 -2.55 25.80 12.00
C LYS A 273 -1.88 26.41 10.77
N GLU A 274 -0.73 25.87 10.34
CA GLU A 274 -0.04 26.26 9.10
C GLU A 274 -0.92 26.00 7.87
N LYS A 275 -1.84 25.04 7.94
CA LYS A 275 -2.85 24.72 6.92
C LYS A 275 -4.25 25.30 7.21
N ASN A 276 -4.40 26.19 8.19
CA ASN A 276 -5.68 26.80 8.62
C ASN A 276 -6.81 25.84 9.04
N LEU A 277 -6.51 24.62 9.48
CA LEU A 277 -7.51 23.63 9.94
C LEU A 277 -8.02 23.87 11.38
N ILE A 278 -7.52 24.88 12.11
CA ILE A 278 -7.88 25.17 13.51
C ILE A 278 -7.94 26.69 13.73
N HIS A 279 -9.05 27.20 14.28
CA HIS A 279 -9.20 28.60 14.68
C HIS A 279 -9.58 28.69 16.17
N ASN A 280 -8.95 29.61 16.93
CA ASN A 280 -9.20 29.84 18.37
C ASN A 280 -9.23 28.59 19.28
N ASN A 281 -8.30 27.64 19.09
CA ASN A 281 -8.20 26.41 19.89
C ASN A 281 -9.48 25.56 19.96
N GLN A 282 -10.41 25.75 19.03
CA GLN A 282 -11.57 24.90 18.82
C GLN A 282 -11.44 24.21 17.46
N PHE A 283 -11.69 22.90 17.43
CA PHE A 283 -12.03 22.23 16.17
C PHE A 283 -13.39 22.75 15.75
N VAL A 284 -13.44 23.53 14.67
CA VAL A 284 -14.71 23.93 14.06
C VAL A 284 -15.14 22.74 13.19
N GLY A 285 -16.16 21.99 13.62
CA GLY A 285 -16.55 20.80 12.85
C GLY A 285 -17.85 20.14 13.30
N ARG A 286 -18.98 20.84 13.24
CA ARG A 286 -20.11 20.21 12.55
C ARG A 286 -19.72 20.21 11.08
N VAL A 287 -19.45 19.06 10.50
CA VAL A 287 -19.17 18.97 9.07
C VAL A 287 -20.50 19.22 8.36
N ASN A 288 -20.65 20.42 7.81
CA ASN A 288 -21.79 20.75 6.95
C ASN A 288 -21.67 19.98 5.63
N PHE A 289 -22.81 19.60 5.05
CA PHE A 289 -22.90 18.78 3.83
C PHE A 289 -21.99 19.26 2.71
N ILE A 290 -21.19 18.35 2.17
CA ILE A 290 -20.41 18.54 0.95
C ILE A 290 -21.02 17.61 -0.11
N ALA A 291 -21.48 18.13 -1.25
CA ALA A 291 -21.49 17.32 -2.47
C ALA A 291 -20.03 17.18 -2.88
N SER A 292 -19.49 15.97 -2.75
CA SER A 292 -18.07 15.68 -2.95
C SER A 292 -17.85 14.83 -4.18
N PHE A 293 -16.63 14.88 -4.69
CA PHE A 293 -16.04 13.85 -5.54
C PHE A 293 -15.92 12.52 -4.77
N LEU A 294 -15.44 11.47 -5.43
CA LEU A 294 -15.12 10.19 -4.79
C LEU A 294 -14.23 10.43 -3.56
N GLY A 295 -14.82 10.32 -2.38
CA GLY A 295 -14.19 10.63 -1.10
C GLY A 295 -14.10 9.37 -0.26
N GLN A 296 -12.89 8.91 0.01
CA GLN A 296 -12.64 7.74 0.84
C GLN A 296 -12.39 8.16 2.29
N CYS A 297 -13.29 7.80 3.19
CA CYS A 297 -13.19 8.08 4.61
C CYS A 297 -12.69 6.83 5.34
N LYS A 298 -11.61 6.96 6.11
CA LYS A 298 -11.02 5.89 6.91
C LYS A 298 -11.02 6.27 8.38
N PHE A 299 -11.55 5.40 9.22
CA PHE A 299 -11.53 5.56 10.66
C PHE A 299 -10.07 5.56 11.16
N CYS A 300 -9.73 6.56 11.98
CA CYS A 300 -8.42 6.66 12.61
C CYS A 300 -8.49 6.39 14.11
N LEU A 301 -9.36 7.11 14.83
CA LEU A 301 -9.42 7.09 16.30
C LEU A 301 -10.73 7.71 16.80
N GLY A 302 -11.09 7.46 18.07
CA GLY A 302 -12.22 8.13 18.74
C GLY A 302 -13.51 7.33 18.64
N GLU A 303 -14.64 8.02 18.74
CA GLU A 303 -15.97 7.42 18.59
C GLU A 303 -16.28 7.08 17.14
N ALA A 304 -17.16 6.09 16.97
CA ALA A 304 -17.76 5.82 15.68
C ALA A 304 -18.49 7.06 15.15
N ILE A 305 -18.39 7.31 13.85
CA ILE A 305 -18.99 8.46 13.18
C ILE A 305 -20.13 7.94 12.31
N ALA A 306 -21.35 8.38 12.61
CA ALA A 306 -22.51 8.03 11.80
C ALA A 306 -22.58 8.97 10.58
N TYR A 307 -22.70 8.36 9.41
CA TYR A 307 -22.79 9.02 8.12
C TYR A 307 -24.14 8.77 7.49
N ILE A 308 -24.62 9.82 6.82
CA ILE A 308 -25.77 9.79 5.95
C ILE A 308 -25.29 10.19 4.56
N LEU A 309 -25.55 9.32 3.58
CA LEU A 309 -25.25 9.53 2.18
C LEU A 309 -26.55 9.54 1.39
N VAL A 310 -26.75 10.52 0.51
CA VAL A 310 -27.93 10.58 -0.36
C VAL A 310 -27.50 10.78 -1.80
N ASP A 311 -28.03 9.96 -2.70
CA ASP A 311 -27.92 10.16 -4.14
C ASP A 311 -28.99 11.15 -4.60
N PRO A 312 -28.64 12.37 -5.05
CA PRO A 312 -29.64 13.33 -5.51
C PRO A 312 -30.37 12.90 -6.79
N SER A 313 -29.79 11.98 -7.59
CA SER A 313 -30.37 11.57 -8.86
C SER A 313 -31.45 10.50 -8.71
N THR A 314 -31.26 9.60 -7.74
CA THR A 314 -32.16 8.46 -7.47
C THR A 314 -32.96 8.64 -6.17
N ASP A 315 -32.58 9.61 -5.34
CA ASP A 315 -33.09 9.83 -3.99
C ASP A 315 -32.89 8.59 -3.10
N GLU A 316 -31.80 7.83 -3.32
CA GLU A 316 -31.40 6.69 -2.47
C GLU A 316 -30.67 7.19 -1.23
N LEU A 317 -30.98 6.61 -0.06
CA LEU A 317 -30.36 6.91 1.23
C LEU A 317 -29.52 5.72 1.70
N MET A 318 -28.26 5.99 2.04
CA MET A 318 -27.36 5.03 2.66
C MET A 318 -26.88 5.55 4.02
N ASN A 319 -26.97 4.71 5.05
CA ASN A 319 -26.42 4.99 6.37
C ASN A 319 -25.14 4.16 6.56
N VAL A 320 -24.09 4.81 7.07
CA VAL A 320 -22.80 4.15 7.32
C VAL A 320 -22.32 4.54 8.71
N VAL A 321 -21.88 3.59 9.52
CA VAL A 321 -21.24 3.89 10.81
C VAL A 321 -19.75 3.61 10.68
N LEU A 322 -18.94 4.66 10.60
CA LEU A 322 -17.49 4.59 10.44
C LEU A 322 -16.84 4.41 11.83
N GLY A 323 -16.36 3.22 12.15
CA GLY A 323 -15.82 2.92 13.47
C GLY A 323 -15.17 1.54 13.57
N PRO A 324 -14.55 1.22 14.72
CA PRO A 324 -13.71 0.03 14.87
C PRO A 324 -14.49 -1.26 15.21
N HIS A 325 -15.76 -1.17 15.60
CA HIS A 325 -16.54 -2.33 16.06
C HIS A 325 -17.27 -3.01 14.90
N LEU A 326 -16.51 -3.71 14.07
CA LEU A 326 -17.04 -4.39 12.87
C LEU A 326 -18.18 -5.38 13.16
N HIS A 327 -18.13 -6.03 14.33
CA HIS A 327 -19.17 -6.98 14.77
C HIS A 327 -20.51 -6.31 15.08
N GLU A 328 -20.53 -4.98 15.25
CA GLU A 328 -21.73 -4.16 15.46
C GLU A 328 -22.24 -3.54 14.14
N GLY A 329 -21.68 -3.95 13.00
CA GLY A 329 -22.03 -3.40 11.68
C GLY A 329 -21.31 -2.11 11.31
N GLN A 330 -20.34 -1.67 12.12
CA GLN A 330 -19.47 -0.54 11.78
C GLN A 330 -18.51 -0.92 10.65
N VAL A 331 -18.04 0.08 9.91
CA VAL A 331 -17.02 -0.09 8.87
C VAL A 331 -15.78 0.70 9.23
N LEU A 332 -14.59 0.14 8.96
CA LEU A 332 -13.33 0.87 9.17
C LEU A 332 -13.08 1.92 8.08
N GLN A 333 -13.76 1.80 6.95
CA GLN A 333 -13.58 2.64 5.78
C GLN A 333 -14.78 2.55 4.86
N PHE A 334 -15.15 3.65 4.22
CA PHE A 334 -16.12 3.65 3.12
C PHE A 334 -15.74 4.70 2.06
N THR A 335 -16.33 4.57 0.88
CA THR A 335 -16.20 5.54 -0.20
C THR A 335 -17.55 6.19 -0.44
N CYS A 336 -17.59 7.52 -0.41
CA CYS A 336 -18.74 8.29 -0.88
C CYS A 336 -18.62 8.44 -2.41
N PRO A 337 -19.61 8.00 -3.20
CA PRO A 337 -19.61 8.22 -4.64
C PRO A 337 -19.61 9.72 -4.97
N ALA A 338 -19.07 10.06 -6.14
CA ALA A 338 -19.07 11.44 -6.61
C ALA A 338 -20.51 11.94 -6.83
N GLY A 339 -20.76 13.20 -6.46
CA GLY A 339 -22.08 13.84 -6.60
C GLY A 339 -23.08 13.49 -5.51
N TRP A 340 -22.77 12.53 -4.63
CA TRP A 340 -23.64 12.20 -3.49
C TRP A 340 -23.49 13.25 -2.39
N TRP A 341 -24.59 13.50 -1.69
CA TRP A 341 -24.63 14.32 -0.50
C TRP A 341 -24.10 13.51 0.68
N LYS A 342 -23.20 14.08 1.49
CA LYS A 342 -22.65 13.42 2.68
C LYS A 342 -22.74 14.31 3.92
N ALA A 343 -23.29 13.77 5.01
CA ALA A 343 -23.20 14.35 6.35
C ALA A 343 -22.66 13.35 7.37
N ALA A 344 -22.08 13.88 8.44
CA ALA A 344 -21.49 13.12 9.52
C ALA A 344 -21.97 13.64 10.88
N THR A 345 -22.22 12.74 11.81
CA THR A 345 -22.50 13.05 13.21
C THR A 345 -21.78 12.10 14.14
N LEU A 346 -21.44 12.59 15.32
CA LEU A 346 -21.12 11.72 16.44
C LEU A 346 -22.44 11.22 17.06
N PRO A 347 -22.53 9.95 17.47
CA PRO A 347 -23.64 9.44 18.26
C PRO A 347 -23.84 10.27 19.53
N VAL A 348 -25.10 10.38 19.98
CA VAL A 348 -25.47 11.23 21.14
C VAL A 348 -24.84 10.73 22.44
N ASP A 349 -24.52 9.43 22.52
CA ASP A 349 -23.96 8.77 23.70
C ASP A 349 -22.41 8.66 23.65
N ALA A 350 -21.77 9.44 22.79
CA ALA A 350 -20.32 9.49 22.60
C ALA A 350 -19.57 9.87 23.90
N THR A 351 -18.79 8.94 24.45
CA THR A 351 -18.04 9.12 25.71
C THR A 351 -16.84 10.05 25.58
N SER A 352 -16.08 9.96 24.49
CA SER A 352 -14.86 10.73 24.26
C SER A 352 -15.09 12.06 23.52
N GLY A 353 -16.29 12.26 22.97
CA GLY A 353 -16.72 13.53 22.36
C GLY A 353 -16.07 13.88 21.02
N PHE A 354 -15.28 12.98 20.42
CA PHE A 354 -14.69 13.19 19.09
C PHE A 354 -14.59 11.89 18.30
N GLY A 355 -14.61 11.99 16.97
CA GLY A 355 -14.23 10.93 16.03
C GLY A 355 -13.22 11.50 15.05
N LEU A 356 -12.11 10.78 14.84
CA LEU A 356 -11.03 11.15 13.95
C LEU A 356 -11.00 10.21 12.75
N LEU A 357 -10.87 10.79 11.57
CA LEU A 357 -10.75 10.07 10.32
C LEU A 357 -9.65 10.67 9.43
N SER A 358 -9.27 9.90 8.43
CA SER A 358 -8.51 10.36 7.27
C SER A 358 -9.45 10.36 6.06
N GLU A 359 -9.39 11.42 5.26
CA GLU A 359 -10.14 11.52 4.01
C GLU A 359 -9.17 11.69 2.84
N ALA A 360 -9.37 10.89 1.80
CA ALA A 360 -8.68 11.01 0.52
C ALA A 360 -9.71 11.28 -0.58
N VAL A 361 -9.45 12.27 -1.44
CA VAL A 361 -10.34 12.66 -2.53
C VAL A 361 -9.60 12.43 -3.86
N GLY A 362 -10.30 11.84 -4.84
CA GLY A 362 -9.77 11.57 -6.17
C GLY A 362 -10.76 12.03 -7.26
N PRO A 363 -10.37 12.91 -8.20
CA PRO A 363 -9.11 13.68 -8.29
C PRO A 363 -8.82 14.56 -7.07
N ALA A 364 -7.64 15.19 -7.02
CA ALA A 364 -7.24 16.03 -5.89
C ALA A 364 -8.27 17.14 -5.62
N PHE A 365 -8.53 17.42 -4.34
CA PHE A 365 -9.53 18.39 -3.91
C PHE A 365 -9.26 19.80 -4.44
N ASP A 366 -10.29 20.41 -5.04
CA ASP A 366 -10.39 21.84 -5.32
C ASP A 366 -11.61 22.44 -4.57
N TYR A 367 -11.59 23.74 -4.26
CA TYR A 367 -12.76 24.41 -3.70
C TYR A 367 -13.86 24.65 -4.74
N ALA A 368 -13.52 24.73 -6.02
CA ALA A 368 -14.49 24.77 -7.12
C ALA A 368 -15.38 23.52 -7.14
N ASP A 369 -14.85 22.43 -6.61
CA ASP A 369 -15.43 21.09 -6.61
C ASP A 369 -16.29 20.80 -5.37
N ASN A 370 -16.44 21.78 -4.48
CA ASN A 370 -17.17 21.66 -3.22
C ASN A 370 -18.51 22.41 -3.29
N PHE A 371 -19.62 21.68 -3.13
CA PHE A 371 -20.95 22.26 -3.05
C PHE A 371 -21.56 22.05 -1.67
N LEU A 372 -22.04 23.14 -1.05
CA LEU A 372 -22.71 23.09 0.25
C LEU A 372 -24.20 23.26 0.04
N LEU A 373 -24.96 22.26 0.49
CA LEU A 373 -26.41 22.23 0.29
C LEU A 373 -27.13 23.38 1.01
N GLN A 374 -28.20 23.83 0.39
CA GLN A 374 -29.19 24.78 0.86
C GLN A 374 -30.57 24.12 0.93
N GLU A 375 -31.54 24.83 1.51
CA GLU A 375 -32.92 24.33 1.64
C GLU A 375 -33.56 24.02 0.28
N GLU A 376 -33.23 24.81 -0.75
CA GLU A 376 -33.71 24.63 -2.12
C GLU A 376 -33.21 23.34 -2.78
N ASP A 377 -31.97 22.92 -2.49
CA ASP A 377 -31.38 21.69 -3.06
C ASP A 377 -32.09 20.42 -2.57
N ILE A 378 -32.63 20.47 -1.35
CA ILE A 378 -33.27 19.32 -0.71
C ILE A 378 -34.80 19.37 -0.82
N ALA A 379 -35.37 20.44 -1.38
CA ALA A 379 -36.81 20.71 -1.33
C ALA A 379 -37.68 19.59 -1.96
N LEU A 380 -37.13 18.89 -2.95
CA LEU A 380 -37.81 17.81 -3.67
C LEU A 380 -37.41 16.40 -3.20
N SER A 381 -36.42 16.28 -2.30
CA SER A 381 -35.99 14.97 -1.77
C SER A 381 -36.95 14.45 -0.71
N LYS A 382 -37.29 13.15 -0.75
CA LYS A 382 -38.07 12.51 0.31
C LYS A 382 -37.31 12.42 1.63
N HIS A 383 -35.98 12.64 1.59
CA HIS A 383 -35.09 12.64 2.74
C HIS A 383 -34.79 14.05 3.27
N ALA A 384 -35.49 15.08 2.78
CA ALA A 384 -35.30 16.47 3.21
C ALA A 384 -35.34 16.63 4.75
N SER A 385 -36.23 15.94 5.45
CA SER A 385 -36.32 15.99 6.92
C SER A 385 -35.10 15.42 7.64
N ILE A 386 -34.42 14.43 7.03
CA ILE A 386 -33.21 13.78 7.56
C ILE A 386 -31.98 14.64 7.28
N VAL A 387 -31.93 15.29 6.12
CA VAL A 387 -30.80 16.11 5.67
C VAL A 387 -30.83 17.49 6.32
N ARG A 388 -32.01 18.12 6.46
CA ARG A 388 -32.18 19.47 6.99
C ARG A 388 -31.38 19.80 8.27
N PRO A 389 -31.27 18.93 9.29
CA PRO A 389 -30.50 19.20 10.50
C PRO A 389 -29.00 19.46 10.31
N TYR A 390 -28.41 19.05 9.18
CA TYR A 390 -27.00 19.31 8.88
C TYR A 390 -26.78 20.37 7.78
N LEU A 391 -27.85 21.04 7.34
CA LEU A 391 -27.71 22.28 6.59
C LEU A 391 -27.17 23.39 7.51
N ARG A 392 -26.60 24.43 6.91
CA ARG A 392 -26.20 25.62 7.65
C ARG A 392 -27.43 26.30 8.26
N PRO A 393 -27.34 26.80 9.51
CA PRO A 393 -28.46 27.50 10.12
C PRO A 393 -28.76 28.81 9.36
N PRO A 394 -30.03 29.26 9.36
CA PRO A 394 -30.41 30.56 8.81
C PRO A 394 -29.56 31.68 9.41
N GLY A 395 -29.02 32.56 8.56
CA GLY A 395 -28.19 33.70 8.98
C GLY A 395 -26.73 33.37 9.28
N TRP A 396 -26.24 32.16 8.98
CA TRP A 396 -24.81 31.88 8.99
C TRP A 396 -24.07 32.79 8.01
N VAL A 397 -23.10 33.57 8.52
CA VAL A 397 -22.26 34.47 7.71
C VAL A 397 -20.83 33.90 7.68
N ARG A 398 -20.22 33.89 6.49
CA ARG A 398 -18.87 33.40 6.25
C ARG A 398 -17.85 34.12 7.17
N PRO A 399 -17.03 33.40 7.95
CA PRO A 399 -16.08 34.03 8.88
C PRO A 399 -14.91 34.76 8.21
N THR A 400 -14.46 34.32 7.02
CA THR A 400 -13.35 34.98 6.31
C THR A 400 -13.48 34.93 4.78
N PRO A 401 -12.97 35.93 4.03
CA PRO A 401 -13.03 35.97 2.55
C PRO A 401 -12.22 34.89 1.79
N ARG A 402 -11.49 34.01 2.49
CA ARG A 402 -10.46 33.12 1.88
C ARG A 402 -10.90 31.68 1.63
N GLU A 403 -12.10 31.29 2.02
CA GLU A 403 -12.74 30.10 1.46
C GLU A 403 -13.47 30.58 0.20
N PRO A 404 -13.15 30.18 -1.03
CA PRO A 404 -14.06 30.40 -2.15
C PRO A 404 -15.20 29.37 -2.08
N GLN A 405 -16.42 29.79 -2.40
CA GLN A 405 -17.45 28.90 -2.92
C GLN A 405 -17.42 29.10 -4.44
N ALA A 406 -17.62 28.05 -5.22
CA ALA A 406 -17.80 28.22 -6.65
C ALA A 406 -18.99 29.17 -6.90
N ASN A 407 -18.74 30.30 -7.56
CA ASN A 407 -19.77 31.23 -7.99
C ASN A 407 -20.05 30.97 -9.48
N TYR A 408 -21.05 30.14 -9.78
CA TYR A 408 -21.46 29.84 -11.15
C TYR A 408 -22.47 30.84 -11.72
N GLY A 409 -22.65 32.00 -11.08
CA GLY A 409 -23.47 33.11 -11.58
C GLY A 409 -22.73 34.11 -12.48
N ALA A 410 -21.48 33.84 -12.85
CA ALA A 410 -20.69 34.70 -13.73
C ALA A 410 -19.82 33.86 -14.68
N THR A 411 -20.48 33.03 -15.48
CA THR A 411 -19.92 32.52 -16.74
C THR A 411 -20.95 32.84 -17.82
N ASP A 412 -20.77 33.99 -18.47
CA ASP A 412 -21.18 34.15 -19.87
C ASP A 412 -20.23 33.34 -20.76
#